data_AF-A0A1I1Z4I4-F1
#
_entry.id   AF-A0A1I1Z4I4-F1
#
_cell.length_a   1.000
_cell.length_b   1.000
_cell.length_c   1.000
_cell.angle_alpha   90.00
_cell.angle_beta   90.00
_cell.angle_gamma   90.00
#
_symmetry.space_group_name_H-M   'P 1'
#
loop_
_entity.id
_entity.type
_entity.pdbx_description
1 polymer ?
#
loop_
_entity_poly.entity_id
_entity_poly.type
_entity_poly.pdbx_seq_one_letter_code
_entity_poly.pdbx_strand_id
1 'polypeptide(L)'
;MVGEAGARYYANKKAGYNDMWNNSFENGIPTREVSAWELENGDLIMLPYDKNGLDYSDNRALKVFSTKSGKKYVSFNGKTYAIKTHAHTHPRAANGIGLLNNPKSADVRMFNFMGKKPIHILYNHKVYSAMYWGDEWNWKTIGRW
;
A
#
# COMPACT_ATOMS: atom_id res chain seq x y z
N MET A 1 -13.10 6.15 -9.59
CA MET A 1 -14.25 6.74 -8.85
C MET A 1 -13.73 7.22 -7.51
N VAL A 2 -13.93 8.49 -7.15
CA VAL A 2 -13.65 8.99 -5.79
C VAL A 2 -14.82 8.58 -4.91
N GLY A 3 -14.54 7.98 -3.75
CA GLY A 3 -15.54 7.49 -2.81
C GLY A 3 -15.27 7.98 -1.39
N GLU A 4 -15.73 7.22 -0.41
CA GLU A 4 -15.61 7.51 1.02
C GLU A 4 -14.21 7.99 1.43
N ALA A 5 -14.16 9.03 2.27
CA ALA A 5 -12.95 9.65 2.83
C ALA A 5 -11.93 10.20 1.81
N GLY A 6 -12.25 10.26 0.51
CA GLY A 6 -11.30 10.68 -0.54
C GLY A 6 -10.54 9.51 -1.18
N ALA A 7 -10.88 8.27 -0.84
CA ALA A 7 -10.29 7.09 -1.45
C ALA A 7 -10.75 6.95 -2.91
N ARG A 8 -9.92 6.31 -3.75
CA ARG A 8 -10.18 6.18 -5.19
C ARG A 8 -10.07 4.73 -5.64
N TYR A 9 -11.10 4.25 -6.32
CA TYR A 9 -11.11 2.92 -6.93
C TYR A 9 -10.64 2.97 -8.39
N TYR A 10 -9.80 1.99 -8.75
CA TYR A 10 -9.29 1.72 -10.09
C TYR A 10 -9.58 0.27 -10.47
N ALA A 11 -10.29 0.08 -11.58
CA ALA A 11 -10.53 -1.24 -12.19
C ALA A 11 -9.25 -1.86 -12.85
N ASN A 12 -8.09 -1.22 -12.63
CA ASN A 12 -6.81 -1.64 -13.13
C ASN A 12 -5.72 -1.11 -12.20
N LYS A 13 -5.00 -2.00 -11.52
CA LYS A 13 -3.92 -1.61 -10.61
C LYS A 13 -2.83 -0.75 -11.24
N LYS A 14 -2.54 -0.90 -12.55
CA LYS A 14 -1.51 -0.10 -13.24
C LYS A 14 -1.86 1.39 -13.23
N ALA A 15 -3.12 1.72 -13.52
CA ALA A 15 -3.62 3.08 -13.44
C ALA A 15 -3.57 3.61 -11.99
N GLY A 16 -3.93 2.74 -11.03
CA GLY A 16 -3.82 3.04 -9.61
C GLY A 16 -2.40 3.37 -9.17
N TYR A 17 -1.42 2.53 -9.53
CA TYR A 17 -0.01 2.75 -9.21
C TYR A 17 0.57 4.02 -9.85
N ASN A 18 0.15 4.34 -11.08
CA ASN A 18 0.51 5.62 -11.70
C ASN A 18 0.00 6.80 -10.89
N ASP A 19 -1.26 6.74 -10.43
CA ASP A 19 -1.81 7.82 -9.60
C ASP A 19 -1.13 7.88 -8.23
N MET A 20 -0.87 6.74 -7.60
CA MET A 20 -0.11 6.68 -6.35
C MET A 20 1.26 7.35 -6.51
N TRP A 21 2.02 6.95 -7.53
CA TRP A 21 3.35 7.48 -7.77
C TRP A 21 3.32 8.98 -8.06
N ASN A 22 2.44 9.43 -8.96
CA ASN A 22 2.35 10.86 -9.30
C ASN A 22 1.96 11.74 -8.11
N ASN A 23 1.27 11.19 -7.11
CA ASN A 23 0.88 11.91 -5.91
C ASN A 23 1.83 11.74 -4.73
N SER A 24 2.93 11.01 -4.90
CA SER A 24 4.02 10.94 -3.91
C SER A 24 5.08 12.02 -4.09
N PHE A 25 5.04 12.76 -5.21
CA PHE A 25 6.03 13.76 -5.57
C PHE A 25 5.36 15.09 -5.94
N GLU A 26 6.05 16.19 -5.66
CA GLU A 26 5.74 17.52 -6.19
C GLU A 26 6.99 18.04 -6.91
N ASN A 27 6.89 18.30 -8.21
CA ASN A 27 8.02 18.72 -9.05
C ASN A 27 9.25 17.79 -8.95
N GLY A 28 9.02 16.47 -8.83
CA GLY A 28 10.06 15.45 -8.68
C GLY A 28 10.63 15.33 -7.27
N ILE A 29 10.15 16.13 -6.31
CA ILE A 29 10.56 16.07 -4.90
C ILE A 29 9.58 15.17 -4.13
N PRO A 30 10.05 14.15 -3.40
CA PRO A 30 9.20 13.35 -2.51
C PRO A 30 8.47 14.22 -1.49
N THR A 31 7.15 14.08 -1.37
CA THR A 31 6.36 14.84 -0.38
C THR A 31 5.56 13.96 0.57
N ARG A 32 5.11 12.79 0.12
CA ARG A 32 4.23 11.92 0.91
C ARG A 32 4.24 10.48 0.45
N GLU A 33 3.96 9.58 1.36
CA GLU A 33 3.61 8.21 1.00
C GLU A 33 2.14 8.10 0.60
N VAL A 34 1.87 7.31 -0.43
CA VAL A 34 0.52 6.99 -0.89
C VAL A 34 0.32 5.49 -0.76
N SER A 35 -0.80 5.10 -0.17
CA SER A 35 -1.14 3.71 0.14
C SER A 35 -2.39 3.25 -0.59
N ALA A 36 -2.53 1.94 -0.73
CA ALA A 36 -3.65 1.30 -1.39
C ALA A 36 -3.92 -0.13 -0.89
N TRP A 37 -5.16 -0.56 -1.06
CA TRP A 37 -5.53 -1.97 -1.03
C TRP A 37 -5.49 -2.54 -2.44
N GLU A 38 -4.66 -3.55 -2.66
CA GLU A 38 -4.78 -4.40 -3.84
C GLU A 38 -5.86 -5.43 -3.62
N LEU A 39 -6.72 -5.59 -4.61
CA LEU A 39 -7.87 -6.48 -4.54
C LEU A 39 -7.58 -7.81 -5.24
N GLU A 40 -8.22 -8.88 -4.78
CA GLU A 40 -8.01 -10.23 -5.35
C GLU A 40 -8.41 -10.32 -6.83
N ASN A 41 -9.33 -9.46 -7.29
CA ASN A 41 -9.77 -9.38 -8.68
C ASN A 41 -8.81 -8.59 -9.60
N GLY A 42 -7.69 -8.07 -9.08
CA GLY A 42 -6.70 -7.31 -9.85
C GLY A 42 -6.88 -5.79 -9.85
N ASP A 43 -7.93 -5.31 -9.19
CA ASP A 43 -8.22 -3.89 -8.98
C ASP A 43 -7.41 -3.30 -7.83
N LEU A 44 -7.56 -1.99 -7.64
CA LEU A 44 -6.90 -1.26 -6.57
C LEU A 44 -7.83 -0.20 -5.98
N ILE A 45 -7.81 -0.07 -4.65
CA ILE A 45 -8.41 1.06 -3.93
C ILE A 45 -7.29 1.87 -3.30
N MET A 46 -6.99 3.03 -3.88
CA MET A 46 -6.03 3.99 -3.34
C MET A 46 -6.68 4.70 -2.15
N LEU A 47 -5.96 4.75 -1.04
CA LEU A 47 -6.39 5.41 0.17
C LEU A 47 -6.18 6.93 0.06
N PRO A 48 -6.93 7.73 0.84
CA PRO A 48 -6.71 9.17 0.89
C PRO A 48 -5.28 9.45 1.36
N TYR A 49 -4.63 10.39 0.70
CA TYR A 49 -3.22 10.71 0.94
C TYR A 49 -2.97 12.20 1.15
N ASP A 50 -4.01 13.04 1.02
CA ASP A 50 -3.88 14.50 1.08
C ASP A 50 -3.32 14.99 2.42
N LYS A 51 -3.47 14.17 3.47
CA LYS A 51 -2.96 14.40 4.82
C LYS A 51 -1.73 13.56 5.17
N ASN A 52 -1.20 12.74 4.26
CA ASN A 52 -0.02 11.93 4.54
C ASN A 52 1.25 12.80 4.48
N GLY A 53 2.33 12.31 5.08
CA GLY A 53 3.67 12.86 4.90
C GLY A 53 4.67 11.77 4.55
N LEU A 54 5.96 12.09 4.63
CA LEU A 54 7.03 11.15 4.31
C LEU A 54 7.15 10.01 5.33
N ASP A 55 6.78 10.26 6.59
CA ASP A 55 6.98 9.30 7.69
C ASP A 55 5.65 8.84 8.32
N TYR A 56 4.51 9.18 7.69
CA TYR A 56 3.18 8.81 8.20
C TYR A 56 2.12 8.74 7.09
N SER A 57 1.22 7.76 7.21
CA SER A 57 0.10 7.53 6.29
C SER A 57 -1.21 7.22 7.02
N ASP A 58 -2.33 7.77 6.53
CA ASP A 58 -3.68 7.48 7.04
C ASP A 58 -4.27 6.20 6.45
N ASN A 59 -3.66 5.06 6.79
CA ASN A 59 -4.07 3.75 6.27
C ASN A 59 -5.41 3.22 6.86
N ARG A 60 -6.07 4.00 7.72
CA ARG A 60 -7.31 3.60 8.42
C ARG A 60 -8.58 4.25 7.84
N ALA A 61 -8.43 5.03 6.77
CA ALA A 61 -9.54 5.77 6.16
C ALA A 61 -10.70 4.88 5.69
N LEU A 62 -10.43 3.62 5.32
CA LEU A 62 -11.47 2.65 4.95
C LEU A 62 -11.55 1.53 5.98
N LYS A 63 -12.79 1.17 6.36
CA LYS A 63 -13.05 0.08 7.29
C LYS A 63 -12.67 -1.26 6.65
N VAL A 64 -11.65 -1.90 7.22
CA VAL A 64 -11.26 -3.27 6.89
C VAL A 64 -11.83 -4.23 7.93
N PHE A 65 -12.41 -5.33 7.48
CA PHE A 65 -12.90 -6.40 8.34
C PHE A 65 -12.25 -7.73 7.99
N SER A 66 -12.26 -8.65 8.95
CA SER A 66 -11.59 -9.95 8.85
C SER A 66 -12.61 -11.08 9.02
N THR A 67 -12.48 -12.14 8.22
CA THR A 67 -13.19 -13.39 8.45
C THR A 67 -12.53 -14.21 9.56
N LYS A 68 -13.19 -15.27 10.01
CA LYS A 68 -12.61 -16.27 10.93
C LYS A 68 -11.33 -16.92 10.38
N SER A 69 -11.20 -17.02 9.06
CA SER A 69 -10.00 -17.52 8.38
C SER A 69 -8.88 -16.47 8.25
N GLY A 70 -9.06 -15.26 8.78
CA GLY A 70 -8.09 -14.17 8.68
C GLY A 70 -8.07 -13.45 7.34
N LYS A 71 -8.96 -13.80 6.40
CA LYS A 71 -9.08 -13.10 5.11
C LYS A 71 -9.63 -11.70 5.34
N LYS A 72 -9.02 -10.71 4.67
CA LYS A 72 -9.35 -9.29 4.83
C LYS A 72 -10.24 -8.80 3.71
N TYR A 73 -11.16 -7.91 4.05
CA TYR A 73 -12.10 -7.30 3.13
C TYR A 73 -12.24 -5.81 3.43
N VAL A 74 -12.49 -5.01 2.40
CA VAL A 74 -12.78 -3.58 2.51
C VAL A 74 -14.12 -3.26 1.90
N SER A 75 -14.89 -2.40 2.55
CA SER A 75 -16.10 -1.81 1.98
C SER A 75 -15.75 -0.51 1.27
N PHE A 76 -16.23 -0.35 0.03
CA PHE A 76 -16.07 0.88 -0.74
C PHE A 76 -17.32 1.11 -1.58
N ASN A 77 -18.00 2.24 -1.35
CA ASN A 77 -19.25 2.63 -2.04
C ASN A 77 -20.30 1.50 -2.05
N GLY A 78 -20.58 0.94 -0.87
CA GLY A 78 -21.58 -0.14 -0.69
C GLY A 78 -21.18 -1.51 -1.23
N LYS A 79 -19.98 -1.65 -1.84
CA LYS A 79 -19.46 -2.93 -2.32
C LYS A 79 -18.35 -3.44 -1.42
N THR A 80 -18.31 -4.76 -1.23
CA THR A 80 -17.28 -5.45 -0.46
C THR A 80 -16.26 -6.09 -1.41
N TYR A 81 -14.99 -5.85 -1.16
CA TYR A 81 -13.88 -6.41 -1.95
C TYR A 81 -12.93 -7.20 -1.06
N ALA A 82 -12.49 -8.36 -1.55
CA ALA A 82 -11.44 -9.13 -0.90
C ALA A 82 -10.07 -8.48 -1.14
N ILE A 83 -9.32 -8.26 -0.06
CA ILE A 83 -8.00 -7.64 -0.12
C ILE A 83 -6.96 -8.75 -0.35
N LYS A 84 -6.16 -8.57 -1.39
CA LYS A 84 -4.98 -9.39 -1.69
C LYS A 84 -3.80 -8.99 -0.83
N THR A 85 -3.44 -7.70 -0.85
CA THR A 85 -2.33 -7.14 -0.05
C THR A 85 -2.45 -5.62 0.11
N HIS A 86 -1.56 -5.04 0.91
CA HIS A 86 -1.32 -3.61 0.99
C HIS A 86 -0.21 -3.21 0.02
N ALA A 87 -0.41 -2.11 -0.71
CA ALA A 87 0.60 -1.48 -1.54
C ALA A 87 0.85 -0.05 -1.05
N HIS A 88 2.09 0.41 -1.06
CA HIS A 88 2.40 1.82 -0.79
C HIS A 88 3.70 2.25 -1.46
N THR A 89 3.86 3.56 -1.61
CA THR A 89 5.06 4.17 -2.18
C THR A 89 6.07 4.46 -1.08
N HIS A 90 7.36 4.24 -1.35
CA HIS A 90 8.45 4.78 -0.55
C HIS A 90 9.22 5.80 -1.40
N PRO A 91 8.77 7.07 -1.52
CA PRO A 91 9.35 8.02 -2.46
C PRO A 91 10.73 8.54 -2.02
N ARG A 92 11.13 8.33 -0.76
CA ARG A 92 12.47 8.67 -0.25
C ARG A 92 13.40 7.45 -0.30
N ALA A 93 14.65 7.69 -0.70
CA ALA A 93 15.70 6.70 -0.58
C ALA A 93 16.05 6.47 0.91
N ALA A 94 15.68 5.30 1.43
CA ALA A 94 16.33 4.68 2.58
C ALA A 94 16.61 3.22 2.21
N ASN A 95 17.81 2.70 2.49
CA ASN A 95 18.22 1.29 2.35
C ASN A 95 17.47 0.47 1.27
N GLY A 96 17.80 0.69 0.00
CA GLY A 96 17.18 -0.05 -1.11
C GLY A 96 15.79 0.45 -1.46
N ILE A 97 14.76 -0.02 -0.76
CA ILE A 97 13.33 0.27 -1.05
C ILE A 97 12.59 0.93 0.11
N GLY A 98 13.29 1.56 1.05
CA GLY A 98 12.73 2.38 2.13
C GLY A 98 12.24 1.63 3.38
N LEU A 99 12.43 0.32 3.45
CA LEU A 99 11.97 -0.49 4.58
C LEU A 99 12.93 -0.42 5.77
N LEU A 100 12.38 -0.24 6.97
CA LEU A 100 13.13 -0.25 8.21
C LEU A 100 13.11 -1.64 8.87
N ASN A 101 14.28 -2.20 9.18
CA ASN A 101 14.45 -3.41 10.00
C ASN A 101 14.18 -3.09 11.48
N ASN A 102 12.93 -2.75 11.79
CA ASN A 102 12.45 -2.45 13.12
C ASN A 102 11.11 -3.16 13.32
N PRO A 103 10.99 -4.10 14.28
CA PRO A 103 9.75 -4.83 14.54
C PRO A 103 8.56 -3.93 14.89
N LYS A 104 8.81 -2.68 15.28
CA LYS A 104 7.82 -1.66 15.60
C LYS A 104 7.60 -0.66 14.45
N SER A 105 8.13 -0.89 13.25
CA SER A 105 7.86 -0.01 12.11
C SER A 105 6.40 -0.10 11.66
N ALA A 106 5.94 0.92 10.94
CA ALA A 106 4.60 0.91 10.35
C ALA A 106 4.42 -0.26 9.36
N ASP A 107 5.47 -0.56 8.58
CA ASP A 107 5.48 -1.64 7.61
C ASP A 107 5.35 -3.02 8.26
N VAL A 108 6.06 -3.26 9.38
CA VAL A 108 5.95 -4.53 10.11
C VAL A 108 4.55 -4.67 10.71
N ARG A 109 3.97 -3.58 11.24
CA ARG A 109 2.57 -3.60 11.70
C ARG A 109 1.61 -3.90 10.56
N MET A 110 1.82 -3.33 9.37
CA MET A 110 0.98 -3.58 8.20
C MET A 110 1.14 -5.02 7.67
N PHE A 111 2.36 -5.54 7.59
CA PHE A 111 2.64 -6.94 7.26
C PHE A 111 1.93 -7.90 8.22
N ASN A 112 2.01 -7.65 9.53
CA ASN A 112 1.30 -8.43 10.54
C ASN A 112 -0.21 -8.29 10.39
N PHE A 113 -0.72 -7.08 10.15
CA PHE A 113 -2.14 -6.83 9.88
C PHE A 113 -2.64 -7.64 8.70
N MET A 114 -1.85 -7.75 7.62
CA MET A 114 -2.16 -8.56 6.44
C MET A 114 -1.99 -10.08 6.64
N GLY A 115 -1.74 -10.53 7.88
CA GLY A 115 -1.60 -11.94 8.21
C GLY A 115 -0.27 -12.52 7.78
N LYS A 116 0.81 -11.72 7.86
CA LYS A 116 2.18 -12.10 7.46
C LYS A 116 2.29 -12.50 5.98
N LYS A 117 1.44 -11.91 5.14
CA LYS A 117 1.53 -12.00 3.68
C LYS A 117 2.41 -10.87 3.14
N PRO A 118 3.12 -11.05 2.02
CA PRO A 118 3.95 -10.01 1.46
C PRO A 118 3.17 -8.74 1.18
N ILE A 119 3.74 -7.59 1.54
CA ILE A 119 3.24 -6.26 1.16
C ILE A 119 3.99 -5.78 -0.07
N HIS A 120 3.37 -4.87 -0.82
CA HIS A 120 3.97 -4.33 -2.03
C HIS A 120 4.50 -2.91 -1.82
N ILE A 121 5.72 -2.68 -2.30
CA ILE A 121 6.37 -1.37 -2.28
C ILE A 121 6.54 -0.90 -3.71
N LEU A 122 6.04 0.31 -3.99
CA LEU A 122 6.26 1.02 -5.24
C LEU A 122 7.49 1.91 -5.05
N TYR A 123 8.53 1.63 -5.81
CA TYR A 123 9.74 2.43 -5.79
C TYR A 123 10.39 2.43 -7.17
N ASN A 124 10.75 3.62 -7.67
CA ASN A 124 11.46 3.80 -8.93
C ASN A 124 10.85 2.99 -10.10
N HIS A 125 9.52 3.14 -10.29
CA HIS A 125 8.74 2.44 -11.33
C HIS A 125 8.82 0.90 -11.29
N LYS A 126 9.16 0.32 -10.13
CA LYS A 126 9.19 -1.12 -9.87
C LYS A 126 8.32 -1.48 -8.68
N VAL A 127 7.58 -2.58 -8.81
CA VAL A 127 6.82 -3.16 -7.70
C VAL A 127 7.70 -4.21 -7.03
N TYR A 128 7.90 -4.05 -5.73
CA TYR A 128 8.63 -5.00 -4.89
C TYR A 128 7.66 -5.75 -4.01
N SER A 129 7.79 -7.07 -3.95
CA SER A 129 7.11 -7.89 -2.94
C SER A 129 8.04 -8.05 -1.75
N ALA A 130 7.64 -7.50 -0.60
CA ALA A 130 8.44 -7.47 0.63
C ALA A 130 7.82 -8.35 1.71
N MET A 131 8.66 -9.10 2.41
CA MET A 131 8.28 -10.05 3.45
C MET A 131 9.22 -9.92 4.64
N TYR A 132 8.68 -9.91 5.87
CA TYR A 132 9.46 -9.71 7.09
C TYR A 132 9.66 -11.03 7.84
N TRP A 133 10.91 -11.42 8.06
CA TRP A 133 11.30 -12.66 8.74
C TRP A 133 12.59 -12.48 9.51
N GLY A 134 12.66 -13.03 10.73
CA GLY A 134 13.90 -13.01 11.52
C GLY A 134 14.43 -11.60 11.79
N ASP A 135 13.51 -10.64 11.99
CA ASP A 135 13.79 -9.21 12.16
C ASP A 135 14.39 -8.48 10.95
N GLU A 136 14.29 -9.08 9.76
CA GLU A 136 14.77 -8.50 8.52
C GLU A 136 13.72 -8.54 7.41
N TRP A 137 13.77 -7.53 6.56
CA TRP A 137 13.01 -7.51 5.31
C TRP A 137 13.74 -8.31 4.22
N ASN A 138 12.98 -9.17 3.54
CA ASN A 138 13.38 -9.84 2.31
C ASN A 138 12.46 -9.36 1.19
N TRP A 139 13.02 -8.93 0.06
CA TRP A 139 12.21 -8.42 -1.04
C TRP A 139 12.74 -8.82 -2.41
N LYS A 140 11.83 -8.88 -3.37
CA LYS A 140 12.16 -9.09 -4.79
C LYS A 140 11.29 -8.20 -5.66
N THR A 141 11.83 -7.76 -6.80
CA THR A 141 11.02 -7.10 -7.83
C THR A 141 10.07 -8.13 -8.44
N ILE A 142 8.79 -7.80 -8.52
CA ILE A 142 7.75 -8.64 -9.14
C ILE A 142 7.18 -8.04 -10.43
N GLY A 143 7.66 -6.87 -10.83
CA GLY A 143 7.30 -6.24 -12.08
C GLY A 143 7.60 -4.75 -12.12
N ARG A 144 7.16 -4.13 -13.22
CA ARG A 144 7.05 -2.69 -13.41
C ARG A 144 5.60 -2.35 -13.67
N TRP A 145 5.25 -1.09 -13.51
CA TRP A 145 3.95 -0.56 -13.90
C TRP A 145 4.12 0.60 -14.88
#